data_AF-A0A950L3N1-F1
#
_entry.id   AF-A0A950L3N1-F1
#
_cell.length_a   1.000
_cell.length_b   1.000
_cell.length_c   1.000
_cell.angle_alpha   90.00
_cell.angle_beta   90.00
_cell.angle_gamma   90.00
#
_symmetry.space_group_name_H-M   'P 1'
#
loop_
_entity.id
_entity.type
_entity.pdbx_description
1 polymer ?
#
loop_
_entity_poly.entity_id
_entity_poly.type
_entity_poly.pdbx_seq_one_letter_code
_entity_poly.pdbx_strand_id
1 'polypeptide(L)'
;MSARRKLDPANAVKVWRLNAEELGLIRIIGGQARYPYDFGAAGDAETQTSLEEFMQSWEETFPFAQADVLDKWKVNSMNAEAFKHYIDRAKLTVPGALSASTTAKLIVYCLLILEAEHQALQAAGVKALQFSRPDAQDVINSLAARACEIDPKKEGSELDHSFQFAEAIRNPVVQAGVNSAAVNRWGLR
;
A
#
# COMPACT_ATOMS: atom_id res chain seq x y z
N MET A 1 -7.15 -14.83 49.35
CA MET A 1 -6.59 -15.52 48.17
C MET A 1 -6.32 -14.47 47.10
N SER A 2 -5.05 -14.16 46.83
CA SER A 2 -4.66 -13.14 45.84
C SER A 2 -3.87 -13.81 44.72
N ALA A 3 -4.53 -14.06 43.59
CA ALA A 3 -3.89 -14.58 42.39
C ALA A 3 -3.31 -13.43 41.57
N ARG A 4 -2.23 -12.81 42.06
CA ARG A 4 -1.32 -12.06 41.18
C ARG A 4 -0.54 -13.09 40.36
N ARG A 5 -1.12 -13.52 39.23
CA ARG A 5 -0.36 -14.19 38.17
C ARG A 5 0.76 -13.24 37.76
N LYS A 6 2.00 -13.55 38.14
CA LYS A 6 3.18 -12.94 37.55
C LYS A 6 3.11 -13.23 36.06
N LEU A 7 2.96 -12.17 35.26
CA LEU A 7 3.19 -12.24 33.81
C LEU A 7 4.60 -12.78 33.63
N ASP A 8 4.71 -13.93 32.97
CA ASP A 8 5.99 -14.53 32.61
C ASP A 8 6.63 -13.65 31.52
N PRO A 9 7.79 -13.01 31.76
CA PRO A 9 8.47 -12.21 30.75
C PRO A 9 8.95 -13.05 29.55
N ALA A 10 8.95 -14.39 29.65
CA ALA A 10 9.15 -15.27 28.49
C ALA A 10 7.95 -15.31 27.53
N ASN A 11 6.77 -14.86 27.97
CA ASN A 11 5.56 -14.67 27.16
C ASN A 11 5.32 -13.20 26.80
N ALA A 12 6.30 -12.32 27.01
CA ALA A 12 6.28 -11.02 26.38
C ALA A 12 6.28 -11.27 24.86
N VAL A 13 5.16 -10.97 24.21
CA VAL A 13 5.03 -10.95 22.75
C VAL A 13 6.28 -10.28 22.23
N LYS A 14 7.14 -11.04 21.56
CA LYS A 14 8.39 -10.53 21.00
C LYS A 14 7.97 -9.47 19.99
N VAL A 15 7.98 -8.21 20.42
CA VAL A 15 7.64 -7.07 19.56
C VAL A 15 8.65 -7.12 18.44
N TRP A 16 8.21 -7.63 17.29
CA TRP A 16 9.08 -7.87 16.16
C TRP A 16 9.41 -6.50 15.59
N ARG A 17 10.64 -6.06 15.84
CA ARG A 17 11.17 -4.85 15.20
C ARG A 17 11.64 -5.19 13.80
N LEU A 18 11.39 -4.31 12.85
CA LEU A 18 11.90 -4.45 11.48
C LEU A 18 13.42 -4.49 11.57
N ASN A 19 14.02 -5.58 11.10
CA ASN A 19 15.46 -5.73 11.13
C ASN A 19 16.11 -5.01 9.94
N ALA A 20 17.44 -4.86 9.98
CA ALA A 20 18.19 -4.14 8.95
C ALA A 20 18.06 -4.77 7.54
N GLU A 21 17.86 -6.09 7.45
CA GLU A 21 17.67 -6.79 6.18
C GLU A 21 16.30 -6.45 5.58
N GLU A 22 15.25 -6.49 6.39
CA GLU A 22 13.88 -6.12 5.98
C GLU A 22 13.80 -4.66 5.52
N LEU A 23 14.44 -3.75 6.25
CA LEU A 23 14.52 -2.33 5.88
C LEU A 23 15.30 -2.11 4.59
N GLY A 24 16.41 -2.84 4.41
CA GLY A 24 17.18 -2.82 3.16
C GLY A 24 16.36 -3.27 1.94
N LEU A 25 15.52 -4.29 2.11
CA LEU A 25 14.59 -4.74 1.06
C LEU A 25 13.53 -3.68 0.75
N ILE A 26 12.92 -3.07 1.76
CA ILE A 26 11.91 -2.01 1.59
C ILE A 26 12.50 -0.80 0.85
N ARG A 27 13.75 -0.42 1.18
CA ARG A 27 14.45 0.65 0.47
C ARG A 27 14.59 0.34 -1.02
N ILE A 28 14.96 -0.89 -1.38
CA ILE A 28 15.10 -1.32 -2.77
C ILE A 28 13.74 -1.27 -3.48
N ILE A 29 12.67 -1.75 -2.83
CA ILE A 29 11.30 -1.69 -3.37
C ILE A 29 10.90 -0.24 -3.69
N GLY A 30 11.14 0.69 -2.76
CA GLY A 30 10.89 2.11 -2.97
C GLY A 30 11.74 2.69 -4.11
N GLY A 31 13.03 2.33 -4.18
CA GLY A 31 13.94 2.77 -5.25
C GLY A 31 13.61 2.22 -6.65
N GLN A 32 12.82 1.13 -6.74
CA GLN A 32 12.32 0.60 -8.00
C GLN A 32 11.08 1.34 -8.51
N ALA A 33 10.43 2.15 -7.67
CA ALA A 33 9.35 3.01 -8.14
C ALA A 33 9.89 3.98 -9.20
N ARG A 34 9.13 4.18 -10.28
CA ARG A 34 9.53 5.08 -11.39
C ARG A 34 9.56 6.55 -10.98
N TYR A 35 9.07 6.88 -9.78
CA TYR A 35 8.91 8.22 -9.27
C TYR A 35 9.36 8.30 -7.81
N PRO A 36 9.98 9.41 -7.39
CA PRO A 36 10.37 9.62 -6.00
C PRO A 36 9.13 10.03 -5.19
N TYR A 37 8.40 9.04 -4.68
CA TYR A 37 7.27 9.30 -3.79
C TYR A 37 7.73 9.85 -2.43
N ASP A 38 6.89 10.70 -1.86
CA ASP A 38 7.07 11.25 -0.52
C ASP A 38 5.93 10.76 0.37
N PHE A 39 6.28 9.99 1.40
CA PHE A 39 5.33 9.40 2.33
C PHE A 39 5.12 10.25 3.60
N GLY A 40 5.63 11.49 3.60
CA GLY A 40 5.53 12.43 4.71
C GLY A 40 4.10 12.92 4.94
N ALA A 41 3.88 13.61 6.05
CA ALA A 41 2.60 14.24 6.33
C ALA A 41 2.26 15.26 5.24
N ALA A 42 1.02 15.26 4.77
CA ALA A 42 0.58 16.15 3.70
C ALA A 42 0.84 17.62 4.05
N GLY A 43 1.57 18.31 3.18
CA GLY A 43 1.86 19.75 3.32
C GLY A 43 3.07 20.08 4.20
N ASP A 44 3.80 19.09 4.70
CA ASP A 44 5.05 19.30 5.42
C ASP A 44 6.24 19.20 4.45
N ALA A 45 6.72 20.34 3.97
CA ALA A 45 7.75 20.43 2.92
C ALA A 45 9.19 20.30 3.46
N GLU A 46 9.37 20.15 4.78
CA GLU A 46 10.68 20.28 5.40
C GLU A 46 11.58 19.05 5.22
N THR A 47 11.00 17.84 5.03
CA THR A 47 11.76 16.61 4.76
C THR A 47 10.95 15.58 3.96
N GLN A 48 11.52 15.12 2.83
CA GLN A 48 10.97 13.98 2.07
C GLN A 48 11.08 12.70 2.91
N THR A 49 9.95 12.03 3.15
CA THR A 49 9.92 10.75 3.86
C THR A 49 9.96 9.60 2.88
N SER A 50 10.95 8.72 3.03
CA SER A 50 11.08 7.51 2.22
C SER A 50 10.07 6.43 2.61
N LEU A 51 9.87 5.44 1.72
CA LEU A 51 9.04 4.27 2.03
C LEU A 51 9.59 3.49 3.23
N GLU A 52 10.92 3.43 3.40
CA GLU A 52 11.55 2.77 4.55
C GLU A 52 11.18 3.46 5.87
N GLU A 53 11.32 4.78 5.94
CA GLU A 53 10.97 5.57 7.13
C GLU A 53 9.46 5.51 7.43
N PHE A 54 8.63 5.55 6.39
CA PHE A 54 7.19 5.34 6.53
C PHE A 54 6.90 3.98 7.15
N MET A 55 7.49 2.89 6.62
CA MET A 55 7.24 1.55 7.14
C MET A 55 7.75 1.36 8.57
N GLN A 56 8.85 2.01 8.95
CA GLN A 56 9.33 2.06 10.33
C GLN A 56 8.32 2.74 11.27
N SER A 57 7.66 3.81 10.83
CA SER A 57 6.63 4.48 11.63
C SER A 57 5.40 3.60 11.91
N TRP A 58 5.21 2.53 11.12
CA TRP A 58 4.14 1.54 11.26
C TRP A 58 4.61 0.21 11.88
N GLU A 59 5.81 0.14 12.46
CA GLU A 59 6.43 -1.08 13.01
C GLU A 59 5.48 -1.86 13.95
N GLU A 60 4.71 -1.16 14.79
CA GLU A 60 3.75 -1.75 15.74
C GLU A 60 2.57 -2.47 15.08
N THR A 61 2.38 -2.32 13.76
CA THR A 61 1.32 -2.99 12.98
C THR A 61 1.79 -4.33 12.38
N PHE A 62 3.08 -4.62 12.43
CA PHE A 62 3.67 -5.88 11.97
C PHE A 62 4.05 -6.93 13.05
N PRO A 63 3.64 -6.86 14.34
CA PRO A 63 4.21 -7.71 15.40
C PRO A 63 3.83 -9.20 15.30
N PHE A 64 3.07 -9.60 14.27
CA PHE A 64 2.81 -11.00 13.91
C PHE A 64 3.05 -11.31 12.44
N ALA A 65 3.76 -10.44 11.71
CA ALA A 65 4.04 -10.55 10.27
C ALA A 65 4.57 -11.95 9.93
N GLN A 66 3.67 -12.83 9.54
CA GLN A 66 4.04 -14.14 9.04
C GLN A 66 4.73 -13.87 7.71
N ALA A 67 5.93 -14.45 7.52
CA ALA A 67 6.52 -14.53 6.19
C ALA A 67 5.47 -15.15 5.27
N ASP A 68 4.91 -14.31 4.41
CA ASP A 68 3.83 -14.72 3.53
C ASP A 68 4.41 -15.42 2.30
N VAL A 69 3.52 -15.85 1.40
CA VAL A 69 3.93 -16.63 0.23
C VAL A 69 4.87 -15.82 -0.66
N LEU A 70 4.72 -14.50 -0.74
CA LEU A 70 5.58 -13.65 -1.58
C LEU A 70 7.00 -13.58 -1.06
N ASP A 71 7.17 -13.51 0.26
CA ASP A 71 8.51 -13.51 0.87
C ASP A 71 9.18 -14.87 0.73
N LYS A 72 8.44 -15.96 0.97
CA LYS A 72 8.95 -17.34 0.82
C LYS A 72 9.41 -17.61 -0.61
N TRP A 73 8.69 -17.07 -1.60
CA TRP A 73 8.97 -17.28 -3.02
C TRP A 73 9.88 -16.20 -3.62
N LYS A 74 10.36 -15.25 -2.80
CA LYS A 74 11.22 -14.13 -3.21
C LYS A 74 10.65 -13.35 -4.40
N VAL A 75 9.35 -13.11 -4.39
CA VAL A 75 8.70 -12.30 -5.43
C VAL A 75 9.14 -10.85 -5.26
N ASN A 76 9.86 -10.34 -6.26
CA ASN A 76 10.52 -9.03 -6.20
C ASN A 76 9.56 -7.85 -6.41
N SER A 77 8.52 -8.04 -7.22
CA SER A 77 7.58 -6.98 -7.60
C SER A 77 6.15 -7.51 -7.64
N MET A 78 5.20 -6.64 -7.32
CA MET A 78 3.77 -6.96 -7.40
C MET A 78 3.20 -6.56 -8.77
N ASN A 79 2.31 -7.40 -9.31
CA ASN A 79 1.54 -7.17 -10.53
C ASN A 79 0.14 -7.80 -10.38
N ALA A 80 -0.71 -7.71 -11.41
CA ALA A 80 -2.08 -8.23 -11.33
C ALA A 80 -2.15 -9.74 -11.03
N GLU A 81 -1.27 -10.54 -11.63
CA GLU A 81 -1.23 -11.99 -11.44
C GLU A 81 -0.72 -12.34 -10.04
N ALA A 82 0.36 -11.70 -9.59
CA ALA A 82 0.91 -11.91 -8.26
C ALA A 82 -0.10 -11.51 -7.17
N PHE A 83 -0.83 -10.42 -7.38
CA PHE A 83 -1.90 -10.01 -6.48
C PHE A 83 -3.00 -11.08 -6.44
N LYS A 84 -3.49 -11.53 -7.59
CA LYS A 84 -4.51 -12.58 -7.68
C LYS A 84 -4.08 -13.88 -6.99
N HIS A 85 -2.84 -14.33 -7.22
CA HIS A 85 -2.39 -15.66 -6.80
C HIS A 85 -1.88 -15.71 -5.36
N TYR A 86 -1.31 -14.63 -4.83
CA TYR A 86 -0.59 -14.66 -3.57
C TYR A 86 -1.20 -13.80 -2.47
N ILE A 87 -2.11 -12.88 -2.79
CA ILE A 87 -2.78 -12.04 -1.80
C ILE A 87 -4.11 -12.67 -1.38
N ASP A 88 -4.20 -13.02 -0.10
CA ASP A 88 -5.46 -13.41 0.53
C ASP A 88 -6.28 -12.17 0.85
N ARG A 89 -7.25 -11.85 -0.02
CA ARG A 89 -8.12 -10.66 0.08
C ARG A 89 -8.91 -10.61 1.39
N ALA A 90 -9.26 -11.75 1.96
CA ALA A 90 -10.00 -11.81 3.22
C ALA A 90 -9.14 -11.35 4.42
N LYS A 91 -7.82 -11.38 4.28
CA LYS A 91 -6.86 -11.03 5.35
C LYS A 91 -6.27 -9.63 5.21
N LEU A 92 -6.58 -8.89 4.14
CA LEU A 92 -6.03 -7.55 3.91
C LEU A 92 -6.35 -6.57 5.05
N THR A 93 -7.52 -6.71 5.68
CA THR A 93 -7.95 -5.87 6.81
C THR A 93 -7.42 -6.34 8.16
N VAL A 94 -6.73 -7.48 8.23
CA VAL A 94 -6.25 -8.07 9.48
C VAL A 94 -4.83 -7.55 9.77
N PRO A 95 -4.62 -6.76 10.84
CA PRO A 95 -3.28 -6.28 11.21
C PRO A 95 -2.29 -7.44 11.37
N GLY A 96 -1.08 -7.27 10.84
CA GLY A 96 -0.02 -8.29 10.91
C GLY A 96 -0.21 -9.51 10.01
N ALA A 97 -1.27 -9.58 9.18
CA ALA A 97 -1.46 -10.70 8.26
C ALA A 97 -0.54 -10.66 7.04
N LEU A 98 -0.06 -9.47 6.67
CA LEU A 98 0.96 -9.27 5.64
C LEU A 98 2.28 -8.89 6.29
N SER A 99 3.39 -9.28 5.66
CA SER A 99 4.70 -8.79 6.07
C SER A 99 4.89 -7.31 5.69
N ALA A 100 5.89 -6.67 6.30
CA ALA A 100 6.25 -5.31 5.93
C ALA A 100 6.76 -5.22 4.48
N SER A 101 7.52 -6.21 4.03
CA SER A 101 7.99 -6.33 2.63
C SER A 101 6.81 -6.41 1.65
N THR A 102 5.82 -7.28 1.90
CA THR A 102 4.64 -7.39 1.04
C THR A 102 3.78 -6.14 1.08
N THR A 103 3.62 -5.54 2.25
CA THR A 103 2.89 -4.26 2.39
C THR A 103 3.56 -3.15 1.59
N ALA A 104 4.89 -3.03 1.64
CA ALA A 104 5.65 -2.09 0.82
C ALA A 104 5.48 -2.33 -0.69
N LYS A 105 5.49 -3.60 -1.14
CA LYS A 105 5.22 -3.96 -2.54
C LYS A 105 3.80 -3.58 -2.97
N LEU A 106 2.81 -3.77 -2.09
CA LEU A 106 1.42 -3.38 -2.35
C LEU A 106 1.27 -1.85 -2.45
N ILE A 107 1.93 -1.09 -1.59
CA ILE A 107 1.96 0.37 -1.68
C ILE A 107 2.50 0.81 -3.04
N VAL A 108 3.68 0.32 -3.44
CA VAL A 108 4.28 0.67 -4.74
C VAL A 108 3.38 0.25 -5.91
N TYR A 109 2.75 -0.91 -5.83
CA TYR A 109 1.79 -1.36 -6.83
C TYR A 109 0.58 -0.44 -6.98
N CYS A 110 -0.02 -0.05 -5.85
CA CYS A 110 -1.14 0.89 -5.84
C CYS A 110 -0.75 2.25 -6.43
N LEU A 111 0.47 2.72 -6.14
CA LEU A 111 0.98 3.97 -6.70
C LEU A 111 1.16 3.89 -8.22
N LEU A 112 1.64 2.77 -8.76
CA LEU A 112 1.70 2.56 -10.21
C LEU A 112 0.32 2.58 -10.88
N ILE A 113 -0.70 2.04 -10.20
CA ILE A 113 -2.10 2.10 -10.68
C ILE A 113 -2.58 3.56 -10.68
N LEU A 114 -2.34 4.30 -9.61
CA LEU A 114 -2.72 5.71 -9.53
C LEU A 114 -2.04 6.57 -10.60
N GLU A 115 -0.76 6.32 -10.94
CA GLU A 115 -0.10 7.02 -12.05
C GLU A 115 -0.81 6.79 -13.38
N ALA A 116 -1.16 5.54 -13.66
CA ALA A 116 -1.84 5.17 -14.89
C ALA A 116 -3.22 5.84 -14.97
N GLU A 117 -3.95 5.87 -13.85
CA GLU A 117 -5.26 6.53 -13.78
C GLU A 117 -5.14 8.05 -13.90
N HIS A 118 -4.20 8.68 -13.21
CA HIS A 118 -3.94 10.11 -13.34
C HIS A 118 -3.59 10.50 -14.78
N GLN A 119 -2.77 9.71 -15.48
CA GLN A 119 -2.49 9.92 -16.90
C GLN A 119 -3.74 9.76 -17.78
N ALA A 120 -4.60 8.77 -17.48
CA ALA A 120 -5.85 8.56 -18.19
C ALA A 120 -6.82 9.74 -18.01
N LEU A 121 -6.97 10.24 -16.78
CA LEU A 121 -7.80 11.40 -16.45
C LEU A 121 -7.25 12.68 -17.09
N GLN A 122 -5.94 12.90 -17.08
CA GLN A 122 -5.33 14.02 -17.79
C GLN A 122 -5.62 13.97 -19.29
N ALA A 123 -5.47 12.80 -19.92
CA ALA A 123 -5.78 12.62 -21.34
C ALA A 123 -7.26 12.85 -21.65
N ALA A 124 -8.16 12.45 -20.75
CA ALA A 124 -9.60 12.72 -20.87
C ALA A 124 -9.91 14.22 -20.73
N GLY A 125 -9.32 14.90 -19.73
CA GLY A 125 -9.47 16.34 -19.52
C GLY A 125 -8.99 17.17 -20.71
N VAL A 126 -7.85 16.80 -21.31
CA VAL A 126 -7.34 17.44 -22.54
C VAL A 126 -8.33 17.30 -23.69
N LYS A 127 -8.94 16.13 -23.88
CA LYS A 127 -9.98 15.91 -24.91
C LYS A 127 -11.25 16.73 -24.66
N ALA A 128 -11.60 16.94 -23.39
CA ALA A 128 -12.76 17.71 -22.97
C ALA A 128 -12.50 19.23 -22.87
N LEU A 129 -11.29 19.70 -23.27
CA LEU A 129 -10.86 21.10 -23.13
C LEU A 129 -10.95 21.65 -21.69
N GLN A 130 -10.77 20.76 -20.71
CA GLN A 130 -10.68 21.12 -19.30
C GLN A 130 -9.22 21.40 -18.92
N PHE A 131 -8.98 22.57 -18.34
CA PHE A 131 -7.61 23.03 -18.01
C PHE A 131 -7.18 22.68 -16.58
N SER A 132 -8.07 22.12 -15.78
CA SER A 132 -7.79 21.66 -14.41
C SER A 132 -7.09 20.30 -14.45
N ARG A 133 -5.88 20.22 -13.87
CA ARG A 133 -5.23 18.92 -13.64
C ARG A 133 -6.00 18.11 -12.58
N PRO A 134 -6.19 16.79 -12.73
CA PRO A 134 -6.74 15.96 -11.66
C PRO A 134 -5.86 16.03 -10.41
N ASP A 135 -6.46 16.16 -9.24
CA ASP A 135 -5.75 16.08 -7.96
C ASP A 135 -5.75 14.64 -7.40
N ALA A 136 -5.18 14.42 -6.21
CA ALA A 136 -5.12 13.09 -5.61
C ALA A 136 -6.51 12.47 -5.38
N GLN A 137 -7.50 13.29 -4.98
CA GLN A 137 -8.84 12.82 -4.66
C GLN A 137 -9.61 12.45 -5.93
N ASP A 138 -9.44 13.22 -7.02
CA ASP A 138 -10.00 12.90 -8.34
C ASP A 138 -9.57 11.51 -8.82
N VAL A 139 -8.27 11.21 -8.68
CA VAL A 139 -7.69 9.92 -9.13
C VAL A 139 -8.23 8.76 -8.29
N ILE A 140 -8.24 8.90 -6.95
CA ILE A 140 -8.76 7.86 -6.04
C ILE A 140 -10.25 7.62 -6.29
N ASN A 141 -11.04 8.69 -6.46
CA ASN A 141 -12.47 8.59 -6.75
C ASN A 141 -12.75 7.89 -8.08
N SER A 142 -11.95 8.14 -9.11
CA SER A 142 -12.08 7.48 -10.41
C SER A 142 -11.85 5.97 -10.30
N LEU A 143 -10.79 5.55 -9.59
CA LEU A 143 -10.54 4.13 -9.32
C LEU A 143 -11.66 3.48 -8.50
N ALA A 144 -12.14 4.17 -7.47
CA ALA A 144 -13.23 3.67 -6.63
C ALA A 144 -14.54 3.51 -7.44
N ALA A 145 -14.88 4.48 -8.29
CA ALA A 145 -16.04 4.40 -9.17
C ALA A 145 -15.94 3.20 -10.13
N ARG A 146 -14.77 3.03 -10.78
CA ARG A 146 -14.50 1.87 -11.65
C ARG A 146 -14.59 0.54 -10.91
N ALA A 147 -14.03 0.47 -9.71
CA ALA A 147 -14.10 -0.74 -8.88
C ALA A 147 -15.54 -1.13 -8.54
N CYS A 148 -16.41 -0.16 -8.26
CA CYS A 148 -17.83 -0.38 -7.96
C CYS A 148 -18.64 -0.90 -9.16
N GLU A 149 -18.21 -0.63 -10.40
CA GLU A 149 -18.86 -1.09 -11.62
C GLU A 149 -18.48 -2.52 -12.00
N ILE A 150 -17.43 -3.08 -11.39
CA ILE A 150 -16.94 -4.42 -11.69
C ILE A 150 -17.80 -5.47 -11.00
N ASP A 151 -18.33 -6.40 -11.80
CA ASP A 151 -18.95 -7.62 -11.27
C ASP A 151 -17.85 -8.59 -10.79
N PRO A 152 -17.72 -8.86 -9.48
CA PRO A 152 -16.70 -9.78 -8.96
C PRO A 152 -16.90 -11.23 -9.40
N LYS A 153 -18.10 -11.59 -9.88
CA LYS A 153 -18.40 -12.95 -10.38
C LYS A 153 -18.02 -13.13 -11.83
N LYS A 154 -17.71 -12.05 -12.55
CA LYS A 154 -17.30 -12.11 -13.94
C LYS A 154 -15.86 -12.62 -14.04
N GLU A 155 -15.65 -13.58 -14.93
CA GLU A 155 -14.31 -14.09 -15.23
C GLU A 155 -13.38 -12.94 -15.66
N GLY A 156 -12.16 -12.92 -15.09
CA GLY A 156 -11.16 -11.89 -15.35
C GLY A 156 -11.26 -10.63 -14.49
N SER A 157 -12.36 -10.40 -13.76
CA SER A 157 -12.51 -9.28 -12.82
C SER A 157 -11.38 -9.21 -11.78
N GLU A 158 -10.86 -10.39 -11.39
CA GLU A 158 -9.77 -10.52 -10.44
C GLU A 158 -8.43 -9.93 -10.90
N LEU A 159 -8.27 -9.66 -12.20
CA LEU A 159 -7.08 -9.04 -12.79
C LEU A 159 -7.24 -7.53 -13.02
N ASP A 160 -8.43 -6.98 -12.76
CA ASP A 160 -8.68 -5.55 -12.94
C ASP A 160 -7.94 -4.73 -11.87
N HIS A 161 -7.13 -3.78 -12.32
CA HIS A 161 -6.31 -2.96 -11.44
C HIS A 161 -7.13 -2.05 -10.52
N SER A 162 -8.28 -1.55 -10.95
CA SER A 162 -9.15 -0.69 -10.13
C SER A 162 -9.75 -1.50 -8.98
N PHE A 163 -10.19 -2.73 -9.29
CA PHE A 163 -10.70 -3.66 -8.28
C PHE A 163 -9.61 -4.08 -7.29
N GLN A 164 -8.43 -4.43 -7.78
CA GLN A 164 -7.30 -4.80 -6.92
C GLN A 164 -6.81 -3.63 -6.05
N PHE A 165 -6.80 -2.41 -6.58
CA PHE A 165 -6.52 -1.20 -5.82
C PHE A 165 -7.52 -1.04 -4.68
N ALA A 166 -8.83 -1.11 -4.98
CA ALA A 166 -9.88 -1.00 -3.98
C ALA A 166 -9.79 -2.06 -2.89
N GLU A 167 -9.40 -3.29 -3.22
CA GLU A 167 -9.13 -4.35 -2.24
C GLU A 167 -7.87 -4.06 -1.41
N ALA A 168 -6.77 -3.64 -2.05
CA ALA A 168 -5.49 -3.39 -1.38
C ALA A 168 -5.56 -2.28 -0.33
N ILE A 169 -6.25 -1.18 -0.63
CA ILE A 169 -6.41 -0.05 0.29
C ILE A 169 -7.34 -0.35 1.48
N ARG A 170 -7.93 -1.54 1.56
CA ARG A 170 -8.58 -2.01 2.80
C ARG A 170 -7.57 -2.28 3.90
N ASN A 171 -6.29 -2.46 3.56
CA ASN A 171 -5.21 -2.50 4.53
C ASN A 171 -4.86 -1.08 4.99
N PRO A 172 -4.89 -0.77 6.29
CA PRO A 172 -4.71 0.60 6.80
C PRO A 172 -3.32 1.18 6.51
N VAL A 173 -2.28 0.35 6.51
CA VAL A 173 -0.92 0.80 6.20
C VAL A 173 -0.79 1.12 4.71
N VAL A 174 -1.35 0.27 3.85
CA VAL A 174 -1.39 0.52 2.41
C VAL A 174 -2.16 1.80 2.11
N GLN A 175 -3.34 1.96 2.71
CA GLN A 175 -4.17 3.15 2.55
C GLN A 175 -3.42 4.43 2.96
N ALA A 176 -2.80 4.43 4.14
CA ALA A 176 -2.05 5.57 4.64
C ALA A 176 -0.88 5.93 3.72
N GLY A 177 -0.08 4.93 3.32
CA GLY A 177 1.08 5.16 2.46
C GLY A 177 0.69 5.66 1.07
N VAL A 178 -0.38 5.09 0.50
CA VAL A 178 -0.92 5.51 -0.79
C VAL A 178 -1.46 6.94 -0.72
N ASN A 179 -2.24 7.26 0.31
CA ASN A 179 -2.83 8.60 0.46
C ASN A 179 -1.75 9.67 0.65
N SER A 180 -0.78 9.46 1.54
CA SER A 180 0.31 10.42 1.74
C SER A 180 1.08 10.68 0.45
N ALA A 181 1.49 9.61 -0.24
CA ALA A 181 2.23 9.73 -1.50
C ALA A 181 1.41 10.36 -2.63
N ALA A 182 0.11 10.07 -2.73
CA ALA A 182 -0.76 10.67 -3.72
C ALA A 182 -0.93 12.18 -3.47
N VAL A 183 -1.18 12.58 -2.22
CA VAL A 183 -1.36 13.99 -1.85
C VAL A 183 -0.08 14.80 -2.06
N ASN A 184 1.08 14.29 -1.65
CA ASN A 184 2.35 15.00 -1.88
C ASN A 184 2.70 15.11 -3.37
N ARG A 185 2.19 14.20 -4.21
CA ARG A 185 2.46 14.19 -5.65
C ARG A 185 1.51 15.06 -6.46
N TRP A 186 0.21 15.00 -6.18
CA TRP A 186 -0.82 15.64 -7.00
C TRP A 186 -1.60 16.75 -6.26
N GLY A 187 -1.37 16.90 -4.96
CA GLY A 187 -2.08 17.86 -4.11
C GLY A 187 -3.50 17.42 -3.75
N LEU A 188 -4.13 18.21 -2.89
CA LEU A 188 -5.56 18.24 -2.65
C LEU A 188 -6.05 19.65 -2.99
N ARG A 189 -7.16 19.76 -3.74
CA ARG A 189 -7.80 21.06 -3.99
C ARG A 189 -8.91 21.38 -2.99
#